data_AF-A0A3G9J7B6-F1
#
_entry.id   AF-A0A3G9J7B6-F1
#
_cell.length_a   1.000
_cell.length_b   1.000
_cell.length_c   1.000
_cell.angle_alpha   90.00
_cell.angle_beta   90.00
_cell.angle_gamma   90.00
#
_symmetry.space_group_name_H-M   'P 1'
#
loop_
_entity.id
_entity.type
_entity.pdbx_description
1 polymer ?
#
loop_
_entity_poly.entity_id
_entity_poly.type
_entity_poly.pdbx_seq_one_letter_code
_entity_poly.pdbx_strand_id
1 'polypeptide(L)'
;MNKLGELLKEYCPDGVEYKAIKEVFTRLHGTPITAKKMKEIEDPNGNIKVFAGGKTAINAMEEDIPNANITSVPAVLVQSRGVIDFIYYEKPFTFKNEMWAYTAKEKISIKFLYYVLKNNVKYFRDVAGRMGSFPQISIQVTEKFKVPVPPLPVQEEIVRILDSFTELTAKLTEELTARKKQYEYYLDKMLSINDSQSKLLSDMADVFRGEYITQKGSIAGNVPVVLGGQEPAYYVDKSNHEGEIVAVARSGASAGFVSYWNEPIYITDGFGFEARDGIALPKYLYYVLKRKEHELNAMKRGAGVPHISGEMLSKIKLPSPSIDVQKRIIEVLDNFDAICSDLNIGLPAEIEARQKQYEYYRDALLTFAETGDIIAQTDRQTDRQTDRQTDRQTDRQTDRQTDRQNIIRLVQYVFGYAYVGLEDISENCDNMRKPVTKSNRSSGEYPYYGASGIVDYVSDYIFDGDYLLISEDGANLVARVTPIAFSITGKNWVNNHAHVLKFHNLDEQKYVEMYLNNMDLTPFITGAAQPKLNQKKLNDIKIPMPDKEKTHQIVDILSRFDKICTDISSGIPAEIEARKKQYEYYRDKLLSFKKLDK
;
A
#
# COMPACT_ATOMS: atom_id res chain seq x y z
N MET A 1 -15.28 -16.41 8.89
CA MET A 1 -13.83 -16.35 9.20
C MET A 1 -13.06 -16.60 7.91
N ASN A 2 -12.05 -15.80 7.61
CA ASN A 2 -11.17 -16.04 6.46
C ASN A 2 -10.18 -17.16 6.82
N LYS A 3 -9.85 -17.98 5.82
CA LYS A 3 -8.96 -19.13 5.93
C LYS A 3 -7.63 -18.81 6.62
N LEU A 4 -7.03 -17.64 6.37
CA LEU A 4 -5.78 -17.25 7.02
C LEU A 4 -5.95 -17.06 8.55
N GLY A 5 -7.04 -16.44 9.00
CA GLY A 5 -7.31 -16.23 10.43
C GLY A 5 -7.54 -17.55 11.19
N GLU A 6 -8.17 -18.52 10.55
CA GLU A 6 -8.31 -19.88 11.09
C GLU A 6 -6.93 -20.55 11.22
N LEU A 7 -6.11 -20.47 10.16
CA LEU A 7 -4.77 -21.03 10.16
C LEU A 7 -3.86 -20.38 11.21
N LEU A 8 -3.97 -19.07 11.45
CA LEU A 8 -3.16 -18.39 12.46
C LEU A 8 -3.58 -18.79 13.87
N LYS A 9 -4.89 -18.92 14.13
CA LYS A 9 -5.38 -19.39 15.42
C LYS A 9 -4.97 -20.84 15.70
N GLU A 10 -4.98 -21.68 14.68
CA GLU A 10 -4.61 -23.10 14.79
C GLU A 10 -3.09 -23.29 14.91
N TYR A 11 -2.31 -22.59 14.08
CA TYR A 11 -0.89 -22.87 13.89
C TYR A 11 0.05 -21.82 14.50
N CYS A 12 -0.42 -20.62 14.80
CA CYS A 12 0.38 -19.50 15.33
C CYS A 12 -0.31 -18.76 16.50
N PRO A 13 -0.94 -19.44 17.48
CA PRO A 13 -1.70 -18.77 18.54
C PRO A 13 -0.82 -17.86 19.43
N ASP A 14 0.46 -18.19 19.56
CA ASP A 14 1.45 -17.47 20.37
C ASP A 14 2.45 -16.66 19.51
N GLY A 15 2.15 -16.46 18.22
CA GLY A 15 3.03 -15.79 17.26
C GLY A 15 3.94 -16.74 16.45
N VAL A 16 4.99 -16.19 15.85
CA VAL A 16 5.88 -16.90 14.90
C VAL A 16 7.35 -16.70 15.26
N GLU A 17 8.17 -17.73 15.05
CA GLU A 17 9.61 -17.66 15.31
C GLU A 17 10.35 -16.87 14.21
N TYR A 18 11.37 -16.11 14.61
CA TYR A 18 12.28 -15.39 13.72
C TYR A 18 13.61 -16.08 13.59
N LYS A 19 13.99 -16.40 12.36
CA LYS A 19 15.27 -17.05 12.06
C LYS A 19 16.05 -16.26 11.04
N ALA A 20 17.38 -16.32 11.12
CA ALA A 20 18.21 -15.70 10.10
C ALA A 20 18.03 -16.43 8.76
N ILE A 21 18.09 -15.72 7.63
CA ILE A 21 17.92 -16.34 6.30
C ILE A 21 18.86 -17.54 6.12
N LYS A 22 20.12 -17.45 6.58
CA LYS A 22 21.08 -18.56 6.49
C LYS A 22 20.71 -19.82 7.27
N GLU A 23 19.83 -19.72 8.26
CA GLU A 23 19.40 -20.85 9.11
C GLU A 23 18.28 -21.64 8.45
N VAL A 24 17.55 -21.01 7.51
CA VAL A 24 16.31 -21.53 6.93
C VAL A 24 16.45 -21.81 5.44
N PHE A 25 17.19 -20.95 4.74
CA PHE A 25 17.31 -20.96 3.28
C PHE A 25 18.71 -21.36 2.85
N THR A 26 18.79 -22.06 1.72
CA THR A 26 20.04 -22.48 1.09
C THR A 26 20.45 -21.44 0.06
N ARG A 27 21.69 -20.93 0.19
CA ARG A 27 22.27 -20.00 -0.78
C ARG A 27 22.69 -20.75 -2.04
N LEU A 28 22.27 -20.24 -3.20
CA LEU A 28 22.66 -20.70 -4.53
C LEU A 28 23.77 -19.82 -5.10
N HIS A 29 24.53 -20.36 -6.06
CA HIS A 29 25.68 -19.69 -6.65
C HIS A 29 25.47 -19.54 -8.16
N GLY A 30 26.06 -18.48 -8.71
CA GLY A 30 25.93 -18.18 -10.12
C GLY A 30 26.86 -19.01 -11.01
N THR A 31 26.88 -18.62 -12.27
CA THR A 31 27.82 -19.05 -13.30
C THR A 31 28.84 -17.94 -13.57
N PRO A 32 30.14 -18.25 -13.70
CA PRO A 32 31.15 -17.30 -14.16
C PRO A 32 30.93 -16.95 -15.64
N ILE A 33 30.20 -15.85 -15.90
CA ILE A 33 29.92 -15.35 -17.25
C ILE A 33 30.14 -13.84 -17.33
N THR A 34 30.72 -13.37 -18.45
CA THR A 34 30.94 -11.93 -18.70
C THR A 34 29.75 -11.30 -19.42
N ALA A 35 29.58 -9.97 -19.31
CA ALA A 35 28.53 -9.27 -20.04
C ALA A 35 28.70 -9.37 -21.56
N LYS A 36 29.95 -9.45 -22.04
CA LYS A 36 30.26 -9.69 -23.45
C LYS A 36 29.75 -11.07 -23.90
N LYS A 37 30.08 -12.12 -23.15
CA LYS A 37 29.64 -13.49 -23.47
C LYS A 37 28.12 -13.62 -23.43
N MET A 38 27.44 -12.98 -22.48
CA MET A 38 25.98 -12.93 -22.46
C MET A 38 25.40 -12.42 -23.78
N LYS A 39 25.92 -11.33 -24.35
CA LYS A 39 25.46 -10.81 -25.65
C LYS A 39 25.73 -11.77 -26.81
N GLU A 40 26.80 -12.57 -26.73
CA GLU A 40 27.17 -13.52 -27.77
C GLU A 40 26.26 -14.78 -27.79
N ILE A 41 25.70 -15.15 -26.65
CA ILE A 41 24.86 -16.36 -26.48
C ILE A 41 23.37 -16.05 -26.34
N GLU A 42 22.99 -14.78 -26.51
CA GLU A 42 21.60 -14.37 -26.42
C GLU A 42 20.81 -15.00 -27.57
N ASP A 43 19.87 -15.86 -27.20
CA ASP A 43 18.94 -16.49 -28.11
C ASP A 43 17.51 -16.30 -27.57
N PRO A 44 16.62 -15.57 -28.26
CA PRO A 44 15.23 -15.41 -27.86
C PRO A 44 14.50 -16.74 -27.59
N ASN A 45 14.91 -17.82 -28.26
CA ASN A 45 14.36 -19.18 -28.11
C ASN A 45 15.07 -20.02 -27.04
N GLY A 46 16.06 -19.44 -26.36
CA GLY A 46 16.84 -20.11 -25.32
C GLY A 46 15.98 -20.62 -24.15
N ASN A 47 16.29 -21.83 -23.67
CA ASN A 47 15.56 -22.51 -22.60
C ASN A 47 15.99 -22.08 -21.19
N ILE A 48 17.13 -21.41 -21.03
CA ILE A 48 17.67 -20.94 -19.75
C ILE A 48 17.62 -19.42 -19.68
N LYS A 49 17.10 -18.88 -18.57
CA LYS A 49 17.22 -17.44 -18.26
C LYS A 49 18.54 -17.15 -17.58
N VAL A 50 19.33 -16.19 -18.08
CA VAL A 50 20.59 -15.77 -17.46
C VAL A 50 20.45 -14.34 -16.91
N PHE A 51 20.51 -14.19 -15.59
CA PHE A 51 20.39 -12.89 -14.92
C PHE A 51 21.73 -12.21 -14.66
N ALA A 52 21.75 -10.89 -14.76
CA ALA A 52 22.87 -10.03 -14.38
C ALA A 52 22.37 -8.84 -13.53
N GLY A 53 23.31 -7.98 -13.10
CA GLY A 53 22.98 -6.79 -12.31
C GLY A 53 22.04 -5.82 -13.05
N GLY A 54 21.20 -5.10 -12.30
CA GLY A 54 20.18 -4.20 -12.84
C GLY A 54 19.07 -4.95 -13.59
N LYS A 55 18.46 -4.34 -14.60
CA LYS A 55 17.37 -4.97 -15.38
C LYS A 55 17.86 -5.95 -16.46
N THR A 56 19.11 -6.39 -16.41
CA THR A 56 19.75 -7.16 -17.49
C THR A 56 19.47 -8.64 -17.32
N ALA A 57 18.75 -9.25 -18.27
CA ALA A 57 18.59 -10.70 -18.36
C ALA A 57 18.39 -11.13 -19.81
N ILE A 58 19.02 -12.24 -20.20
CA ILE A 58 18.89 -12.85 -21.55
C ILE A 58 18.25 -14.23 -21.46
N ASN A 59 17.78 -14.74 -22.59
CA ASN A 59 17.56 -16.16 -22.79
C ASN A 59 18.77 -16.73 -23.52
N ALA A 60 19.18 -17.95 -23.21
CA ALA A 60 20.28 -18.66 -23.88
C ALA A 60 20.00 -20.16 -23.90
N MET A 61 20.59 -20.88 -24.85
CA MET A 61 20.62 -22.33 -24.81
C MET A 61 21.58 -22.79 -23.72
N GLU A 62 21.22 -23.85 -22.99
CA GLU A 62 22.03 -24.38 -21.89
C GLU A 62 23.48 -24.72 -22.31
N GLU A 63 23.65 -25.28 -23.50
CA GLU A 63 24.94 -25.67 -24.08
C GLU A 63 25.90 -24.50 -24.35
N ASP A 64 25.36 -23.29 -24.54
CA ASP A 64 26.15 -22.09 -24.81
C ASP A 64 26.63 -21.40 -23.53
N ILE A 65 26.12 -21.82 -22.37
CA ILE A 65 26.45 -21.23 -21.07
C ILE A 65 27.74 -21.87 -20.53
N PRO A 66 28.85 -21.12 -20.44
CA PRO A 66 30.13 -21.70 -20.01
C PRO A 66 30.11 -22.05 -18.52
N ASN A 67 30.51 -23.27 -18.17
CA ASN A 67 30.50 -23.78 -16.79
C ASN A 67 29.13 -23.61 -16.12
N ALA A 68 28.06 -23.91 -16.86
CA ALA A 68 26.69 -23.67 -16.45
C ALA A 68 26.38 -24.26 -15.07
N ASN A 69 26.00 -23.38 -14.14
CA ASN A 69 25.41 -23.75 -12.87
C ASN A 69 23.92 -23.40 -12.92
N ILE A 70 23.13 -24.33 -13.45
CA ILE A 70 21.69 -24.14 -13.68
C ILE A 70 20.91 -24.47 -12.42
N THR A 71 20.04 -23.55 -12.04
CA THR A 71 19.05 -23.72 -10.98
C THR A 71 17.69 -24.05 -11.61
N SER A 72 17.12 -25.18 -11.19
CA SER A 72 15.80 -25.66 -11.66
C SER A 72 14.77 -25.75 -10.53
N VAL A 73 15.01 -25.04 -9.43
CA VAL A 73 14.11 -24.92 -8.28
C VAL A 73 13.70 -23.46 -8.11
N PRO A 74 12.52 -23.18 -7.51
CA PRO A 74 12.14 -21.82 -7.15
C PRO A 74 13.20 -21.16 -6.29
N ALA A 75 13.51 -19.90 -6.61
CA ALA A 75 14.49 -19.12 -5.87
C ALA A 75 14.15 -17.63 -5.84
N VAL A 76 14.70 -16.94 -4.85
CA VAL A 76 14.74 -15.47 -4.80
C VAL A 76 16.15 -15.00 -5.11
N LEU A 77 16.35 -14.35 -6.25
CA LEU A 77 17.61 -13.71 -6.60
C LEU A 77 17.76 -12.37 -5.89
N VAL A 78 18.98 -12.06 -5.46
CA VAL A 78 19.34 -10.80 -4.84
C VAL A 78 20.13 -9.94 -5.82
N GLN A 79 19.59 -8.78 -6.17
CA GLN A 79 20.30 -7.76 -6.93
C GLN A 79 21.11 -6.91 -5.96
N SER A 80 22.40 -7.23 -5.86
CA SER A 80 23.25 -6.74 -4.76
C SER A 80 24.02 -5.46 -5.06
N ARG A 81 23.99 -4.99 -6.32
CA ARG A 81 24.81 -3.88 -6.84
C ARG A 81 23.99 -2.96 -7.73
N GLY A 82 24.17 -1.64 -7.56
CA GLY A 82 23.42 -0.62 -8.30
C GLY A 82 22.01 -0.47 -7.73
N VAL A 83 21.01 -1.02 -8.42
CA VAL A 83 19.63 -1.04 -7.92
C VAL A 83 19.45 -2.27 -7.04
N ILE A 84 19.26 -2.04 -5.73
CA ILE A 84 18.98 -3.12 -4.78
C ILE A 84 17.50 -3.53 -4.88
N ASP A 85 17.28 -4.78 -5.28
CA ASP A 85 15.97 -5.39 -5.44
C ASP A 85 16.06 -6.93 -5.38
N PHE A 86 14.90 -7.58 -5.39
CA PHE A 86 14.72 -9.03 -5.30
C PHE A 86 13.85 -9.54 -6.43
N ILE A 87 14.20 -10.70 -6.99
CA ILE A 87 13.46 -11.31 -8.11
C ILE A 87 13.09 -12.74 -7.71
N TYR A 88 11.79 -13.06 -7.73
CA TYR A 88 11.33 -14.44 -7.66
C TYR A 88 11.36 -15.08 -9.06
N TYR A 89 11.92 -16.28 -9.18
CA TYR A 89 11.94 -17.04 -10.42
C TYR A 89 11.87 -18.55 -10.16
N GLU A 90 11.17 -19.28 -11.04
CA GLU A 90 10.87 -20.71 -10.84
C GLU A 90 11.18 -21.61 -12.05
N LYS A 91 11.38 -21.03 -13.25
CA LYS A 91 11.82 -21.77 -14.44
C LYS A 91 13.34 -21.96 -14.41
N PRO A 92 13.91 -22.89 -15.20
CA PRO A 92 15.36 -23.06 -15.29
C PRO A 92 16.11 -21.75 -15.55
N PHE A 93 17.10 -21.44 -14.71
CA PHE A 93 17.86 -20.20 -14.79
C PHE A 93 19.27 -20.33 -14.24
N THR A 94 20.10 -19.35 -14.57
CA THR A 94 21.35 -19.07 -13.85
C THR A 94 21.57 -17.57 -13.75
N PHE A 95 22.62 -17.15 -13.05
CA PHE A 95 22.93 -15.74 -12.82
C PHE A 95 24.43 -15.54 -12.74
N LYS A 96 24.90 -14.31 -12.94
CA LYS A 96 26.32 -13.98 -12.76
C LYS A 96 26.79 -14.21 -11.32
N ASN A 97 28.04 -14.61 -11.15
CA ASN A 97 28.70 -14.81 -9.84
C ASN A 97 28.69 -13.60 -8.88
N GLU A 98 28.43 -12.40 -9.38
CA GLU A 98 28.34 -11.17 -8.58
C GLU A 98 27.01 -11.09 -7.79
N MET A 99 26.07 -11.98 -8.11
CA MET A 99 24.77 -12.13 -7.48
C MET A 99 24.70 -13.43 -6.68
N TRP A 100 23.70 -13.55 -5.82
CA TRP A 100 23.34 -14.79 -5.15
C TRP A 100 21.83 -14.95 -5.14
N ALA A 101 21.36 -16.18 -4.89
CA ALA A 101 19.96 -16.47 -4.74
C ALA A 101 19.71 -17.35 -3.51
N TYR A 102 18.48 -17.39 -3.04
CA TYR A 102 18.06 -18.26 -1.94
C TYR A 102 16.96 -19.20 -2.40
N THR A 103 17.09 -20.47 -2.03
CA THR A 103 16.05 -21.49 -2.17
C THR A 103 15.82 -22.16 -0.81
N ALA A 104 14.87 -23.09 -0.72
CA ALA A 104 14.52 -23.82 0.49
C ALA A 104 14.16 -25.26 0.14
N LYS A 105 14.25 -26.13 1.15
CA LYS A 105 13.78 -27.52 1.07
C LYS A 105 12.26 -27.56 1.25
N GLU A 106 11.66 -28.73 1.00
CA GLU A 106 10.23 -28.97 1.23
C GLU A 106 9.80 -28.46 2.61
N LYS A 107 8.63 -27.80 2.70
CA LYS A 107 7.98 -27.18 3.88
C LYS A 107 8.17 -25.68 4.10
N ILE A 108 8.81 -24.93 3.18
CA ILE A 108 8.89 -23.47 3.23
C ILE A 108 8.64 -22.86 1.84
N SER A 109 7.84 -21.81 1.78
CA SER A 109 7.54 -21.10 0.54
C SER A 109 8.63 -20.10 0.19
N ILE A 110 9.26 -20.29 -0.97
CA ILE A 110 10.24 -19.34 -1.53
C ILE A 110 9.58 -18.01 -1.89
N LYS A 111 8.34 -18.08 -2.36
CA LYS A 111 7.57 -16.90 -2.75
C LYS A 111 7.20 -16.06 -1.52
N PHE A 112 6.98 -16.70 -0.38
CA PHE A 112 6.84 -16.00 0.91
C PHE A 112 8.11 -15.23 1.27
N LEU A 113 9.30 -15.85 1.16
CA LEU A 113 10.58 -15.14 1.35
C LEU A 113 10.72 -13.95 0.39
N TYR A 114 10.34 -14.11 -0.88
CA TYR A 114 10.36 -13.02 -1.85
C TYR A 114 9.53 -11.82 -1.37
N TYR A 115 8.30 -12.06 -0.90
CA TYR A 115 7.45 -10.98 -0.38
C TYR A 115 8.02 -10.32 0.88
N VAL A 116 8.58 -11.09 1.81
CA VAL A 116 9.24 -10.55 3.02
C VAL A 116 10.44 -9.67 2.64
N LEU A 117 11.26 -10.10 1.67
CA LEU A 117 12.40 -9.32 1.19
C LEU A 117 11.97 -8.05 0.44
N LYS A 118 10.92 -8.13 -0.38
CA LYS A 118 10.35 -6.96 -1.08
C LYS A 118 9.78 -5.93 -0.11
N ASN A 119 9.09 -6.38 0.94
CA ASN A 119 8.61 -5.52 2.02
C ASN A 119 9.75 -4.71 2.67
N ASN A 120 10.90 -5.35 2.81
CA ASN A 120 12.08 -4.79 3.48
C ASN A 120 13.10 -4.17 2.51
N VAL A 121 12.74 -3.94 1.24
CA VAL A 121 13.69 -3.45 0.22
C VAL A 121 14.32 -2.10 0.59
N LYS A 122 13.57 -1.23 1.28
CA LYS A 122 14.07 0.06 1.75
C LYS A 122 15.22 -0.11 2.75
N TYR A 123 15.08 -1.02 3.71
CA TYR A 123 16.16 -1.34 4.65
C TYR A 123 17.44 -1.73 3.91
N PHE A 124 17.34 -2.61 2.90
CA PHE A 124 18.51 -3.02 2.13
C PHE A 124 19.10 -1.88 1.28
N ARG A 125 18.27 -1.00 0.72
CA ARG A 125 18.73 0.20 -0.02
C ARG A 125 19.44 1.20 0.91
N ASP A 126 18.92 1.42 2.10
CA ASP A 126 19.51 2.32 3.10
C ASP A 126 20.88 1.79 3.59
N VAL A 127 20.98 0.48 3.81
CA VAL A 127 22.26 -0.18 4.12
C VAL A 127 23.25 -0.02 2.96
N ALA A 128 22.79 -0.20 1.72
CA ALA A 128 23.63 -0.08 0.53
C ALA A 128 24.18 1.33 0.31
N GLY A 129 23.37 2.36 0.56
CA GLY A 129 23.76 3.76 0.39
C GLY A 129 24.83 4.24 1.38
N ARG A 130 24.99 3.55 2.51
CA ARG A 130 26.04 3.85 3.51
C ARG A 130 27.42 3.31 3.12
N MET A 131 27.52 2.48 2.08
CA MET A 131 28.74 1.75 1.72
C MET A 131 29.59 2.43 0.61
N GLY A 132 29.23 3.62 0.13
CA GLY A 132 30.03 4.44 -0.80
C GLY A 132 29.21 5.08 -1.93
N SER A 133 29.89 5.66 -2.94
CA SER A 133 29.24 6.32 -4.09
C SER A 133 28.47 5.36 -5.03
N PHE A 134 28.64 4.05 -4.88
CA PHE A 134 27.90 3.04 -5.65
C PHE A 134 27.16 2.09 -4.70
N PRO A 135 25.81 2.05 -4.71
CA PRO A 135 25.05 1.23 -3.78
C PRO A 135 25.37 -0.26 -3.94
N GLN A 136 25.74 -0.91 -2.85
CA GLN A 136 26.01 -2.35 -2.81
C GLN A 136 25.69 -2.94 -1.43
N ILE A 137 25.16 -4.16 -1.39
CA ILE A 137 25.03 -4.96 -0.16
C ILE A 137 25.95 -6.18 -0.19
N SER A 138 26.38 -6.64 0.98
CA SER A 138 27.14 -7.89 1.12
C SER A 138 26.21 -9.07 1.42
N ILE A 139 26.68 -10.28 1.14
CA ILE A 139 25.95 -11.53 1.45
C ILE A 139 25.60 -11.61 2.95
N GLN A 140 26.47 -11.10 3.83
CA GLN A 140 26.21 -11.12 5.27
C GLN A 140 24.99 -10.28 5.67
N VAL A 141 24.70 -9.20 4.94
CA VAL A 141 23.53 -8.35 5.22
C VAL A 141 22.25 -9.15 5.01
N THR A 142 22.15 -9.90 3.92
CA THR A 142 20.98 -10.76 3.66
C THR A 142 20.98 -12.01 4.53
N GLU A 143 22.12 -12.69 4.71
CA GLU A 143 22.18 -13.93 5.51
C GLU A 143 21.84 -13.74 7.00
N LYS A 144 22.15 -12.57 7.57
CA LYS A 144 21.84 -12.23 8.98
C LYS A 144 20.47 -11.59 9.15
N PHE A 145 19.79 -11.22 8.06
CA PHE A 145 18.44 -10.67 8.14
C PHE A 145 17.49 -11.73 8.73
N LYS A 146 16.70 -11.34 9.72
CA LYS A 146 15.75 -12.23 10.38
C LYS A 146 14.41 -12.19 9.65
N VAL A 147 13.83 -13.35 9.41
CA VAL A 147 12.53 -13.49 8.76
C VAL A 147 11.58 -14.32 9.64
N PRO A 148 10.27 -14.01 9.63
CA PRO A 148 9.29 -14.85 10.28
C PRO A 148 9.20 -16.20 9.56
N VAL A 149 9.02 -17.29 10.32
CA VAL A 149 8.88 -18.64 9.76
C VAL A 149 7.58 -19.29 10.25
N PRO A 150 6.39 -18.78 9.84
CA PRO A 150 5.13 -19.42 10.14
C PRO A 150 5.04 -20.80 9.46
N PRO A 151 4.14 -21.71 9.89
CA PRO A 151 3.93 -22.98 9.21
C PRO A 151 3.50 -22.82 7.75
N LEU A 152 3.83 -23.80 6.91
CA LEU A 152 3.62 -23.73 5.45
C LEU A 152 2.19 -23.31 5.04
N PRO A 153 1.09 -23.84 5.64
CA PRO A 153 -0.26 -23.43 5.25
C PRO A 153 -0.51 -21.93 5.40
N VAL A 154 0.04 -21.31 6.45
CA VAL A 154 -0.04 -19.87 6.71
C VAL A 154 0.76 -19.10 5.64
N GLN A 155 1.97 -19.57 5.31
CA GLN A 155 2.79 -18.96 4.25
C GLN A 155 2.07 -18.99 2.89
N GLU A 156 1.49 -20.13 2.51
CA GLU A 156 0.79 -20.31 1.24
C GLU A 156 -0.44 -19.42 1.12
N GLU A 157 -1.20 -19.25 2.20
CA GLU A 157 -2.38 -18.39 2.20
C GLU A 157 -1.99 -16.91 2.13
N ILE A 158 -0.91 -16.48 2.80
CA ILE A 158 -0.33 -15.14 2.63
C ILE A 158 0.08 -14.94 1.16
N VAL A 159 0.81 -15.89 0.59
CA VAL A 159 1.24 -15.84 -0.82
C VAL A 159 0.04 -15.75 -1.76
N ARG A 160 -1.02 -16.53 -1.55
CA ARG A 160 -2.24 -16.50 -2.37
C ARG A 160 -2.88 -15.10 -2.38
N ILE A 161 -2.99 -14.47 -1.22
CA ILE A 161 -3.56 -13.11 -1.10
C ILE A 161 -2.67 -12.12 -1.85
N LEU A 162 -1.36 -12.14 -1.60
CA LEU A 162 -0.41 -11.23 -2.25
C LEU A 162 -0.34 -11.44 -3.77
N ASP A 163 -0.44 -12.69 -4.24
CA ASP A 163 -0.48 -13.03 -5.66
C ASP A 163 -1.72 -12.47 -6.34
N SER A 164 -2.88 -12.49 -5.68
CA SER A 164 -4.11 -11.93 -6.26
C SER A 164 -4.00 -10.43 -6.58
N PHE A 165 -3.27 -9.68 -5.75
CA PHE A 165 -2.98 -8.26 -6.01
C PHE A 165 -1.92 -8.07 -7.10
N THR A 166 -0.88 -8.90 -7.12
CA THR A 166 0.13 -8.89 -8.20
C THR A 166 -0.52 -9.17 -9.55
N GLU A 167 -1.43 -10.14 -9.62
CA GLU A 167 -2.12 -10.55 -10.85
C GLU A 167 -3.00 -9.42 -11.40
N LEU A 168 -3.72 -8.70 -10.55
CA LEU A 168 -4.49 -7.52 -10.96
C LEU A 168 -3.59 -6.44 -11.58
N THR A 169 -2.44 -6.18 -10.97
CA THR A 169 -1.45 -5.22 -11.48
C THR A 169 -0.87 -5.67 -12.83
N ALA A 170 -0.59 -6.97 -12.98
CA ALA A 170 -0.12 -7.55 -14.24
C ALA A 170 -1.16 -7.41 -15.35
N LYS A 171 -2.44 -7.73 -15.07
CA LYS A 171 -3.56 -7.58 -16.02
C LYS A 171 -3.71 -6.15 -16.54
N LEU A 172 -3.59 -5.15 -15.66
CA LEU A 172 -3.63 -3.74 -16.08
C LEU A 172 -2.45 -3.35 -16.96
N THR A 173 -1.26 -3.91 -16.69
CA THR A 173 -0.05 -3.68 -17.51
C THR A 173 -0.16 -4.34 -18.88
N GLU A 174 -0.73 -5.54 -18.94
CA GLU A 174 -1.06 -6.25 -20.18
C GLU A 174 -2.11 -5.49 -21.00
N GLU A 175 -3.18 -5.00 -20.36
CA GLU A 175 -4.21 -4.16 -20.99
C GLU A 175 -3.59 -2.89 -21.57
N LEU A 176 -2.72 -2.18 -20.83
CA LEU A 176 -2.01 -1.00 -21.33
C LEU A 176 -1.18 -1.34 -22.58
N THR A 177 -0.50 -2.49 -22.58
CA THR A 177 0.29 -2.95 -23.73
C THR A 177 -0.59 -3.29 -24.93
N ALA A 178 -1.73 -3.96 -24.70
CA ALA A 178 -2.70 -4.28 -25.74
C ALA A 178 -3.31 -3.00 -26.33
N ARG A 179 -3.61 -2.00 -25.50
CA ARG A 179 -4.13 -0.69 -25.93
C ARG A 179 -3.13 0.10 -26.76
N LYS A 180 -1.84 0.08 -26.40
CA LYS A 180 -0.78 0.70 -27.23
C LYS A 180 -0.67 0.05 -28.60
N LYS A 181 -0.68 -1.29 -28.67
CA LYS A 181 -0.70 -2.01 -29.96
C LYS A 181 -1.96 -1.72 -30.77
N GLN A 182 -3.11 -1.63 -30.10
CA GLN A 182 -4.39 -1.29 -30.72
C GLN A 182 -4.37 0.13 -31.27
N TYR A 183 -3.79 1.09 -30.53
CA TYR A 183 -3.58 2.46 -30.98
C TYR A 183 -2.71 2.51 -32.22
N GLU A 184 -1.56 1.83 -32.22
CA GLU A 184 -0.67 1.74 -33.39
C GLU A 184 -1.40 1.16 -34.61
N TYR A 185 -2.18 0.09 -34.44
CA TYR A 185 -2.97 -0.51 -35.50
C TYR A 185 -4.04 0.45 -36.07
N TYR A 186 -4.80 1.14 -35.22
CA TYR A 186 -5.83 2.07 -35.69
C TYR A 186 -5.23 3.34 -36.29
N LEU A 187 -4.12 3.83 -35.76
CA LEU A 187 -3.33 4.90 -36.36
C LEU A 187 -2.92 4.49 -37.79
N ASP A 188 -2.36 3.30 -37.96
CA ASP A 188 -1.97 2.79 -39.28
C ASP A 188 -3.15 2.66 -40.24
N LYS A 189 -4.28 2.15 -39.75
CA LYS A 189 -5.50 1.96 -40.56
C LYS A 189 -6.11 3.30 -40.97
N MET A 190 -6.23 4.26 -40.05
CA MET A 190 -6.84 5.57 -40.31
C MET A 190 -5.97 6.47 -41.18
N LEU A 191 -4.64 6.32 -41.08
CA LEU A 191 -3.69 7.09 -41.88
C LEU A 191 -3.22 6.34 -43.12
N SER A 192 -3.75 5.14 -43.40
CA SER A 192 -3.44 4.36 -44.59
C SER A 192 -3.86 5.10 -45.87
N ILE A 193 -2.98 5.06 -46.87
CA ILE A 193 -3.05 5.91 -48.05
C ILE A 193 -4.13 5.38 -49.01
N ASN A 194 -5.15 6.19 -49.28
CA ASN A 194 -5.83 6.16 -50.57
C ASN A 194 -5.10 7.15 -51.49
N ASP A 195 -4.40 6.65 -52.51
CA ASP A 195 -3.55 7.46 -53.41
C ASP A 195 -4.29 8.63 -54.08
N SER A 196 -5.62 8.55 -54.16
CA SER A 196 -6.51 9.56 -54.73
C SER A 196 -6.62 10.86 -53.94
N GLN A 197 -6.10 10.94 -52.71
CA GLN A 197 -6.16 12.13 -51.85
C GLN A 197 -4.80 12.45 -51.18
N SER A 198 -3.69 12.33 -51.91
CA SER A 198 -2.36 12.70 -51.41
C SER A 198 -1.93 14.10 -51.87
N LYS A 199 -1.20 14.82 -51.01
CA LYS A 199 -0.55 16.12 -51.32
C LYS A 199 0.90 16.11 -50.86
N LEU A 200 1.73 16.98 -51.44
CA LEU A 200 3.08 17.21 -50.92
C LEU A 200 3.00 17.96 -49.60
N LEU A 201 3.96 17.73 -48.71
CA LEU A 201 4.07 18.50 -47.46
C LEU A 201 4.11 20.01 -47.75
N SER A 202 4.80 20.44 -48.81
CA SER A 202 4.84 21.84 -49.27
C SER A 202 3.49 22.43 -49.67
N ASP A 203 2.51 21.58 -49.99
CA ASP A 203 1.15 22.00 -50.36
C ASP A 203 0.23 22.07 -49.14
N MET A 204 0.60 21.35 -48.06
CA MET A 204 -0.17 21.25 -46.82
C MET A 204 0.33 22.18 -45.72
N ALA A 205 1.60 22.56 -45.76
CA ALA A 205 2.23 23.35 -44.71
C ALA A 205 3.32 24.27 -45.25
N ASP A 206 3.48 25.41 -44.58
CA ASP A 206 4.58 26.33 -44.80
C ASP A 206 5.77 25.96 -43.91
N VAL A 207 6.96 25.99 -44.50
CA VAL A 207 8.19 25.58 -43.80
C VAL A 207 8.79 26.76 -43.05
N PHE A 208 8.92 26.59 -41.74
CA PHE A 208 9.68 27.46 -40.87
C PHE A 208 11.07 26.88 -40.66
N ARG A 209 12.13 27.66 -40.89
CA ARG A 209 13.50 27.20 -40.67
C ARG A 209 14.00 27.69 -39.32
N GLY A 210 14.36 26.75 -38.44
CA GLY A 210 14.95 27.09 -37.15
C GLY A 210 16.27 27.85 -37.26
N GLU A 211 16.59 28.57 -36.20
CA GLU A 211 17.81 29.36 -36.08
C GLU A 211 18.74 28.77 -35.04
N TYR A 212 19.98 28.46 -35.42
CA TYR A 212 20.91 27.80 -34.52
C TYR A 212 21.25 28.67 -33.30
N ILE A 213 21.08 28.12 -32.10
CA ILE A 213 21.47 28.71 -30.82
C ILE A 213 22.12 27.68 -29.88
N THR A 214 22.98 28.17 -28.97
CA THR A 214 23.63 27.36 -27.93
C THR A 214 23.33 27.89 -26.54
N GLN A 215 23.30 27.01 -25.54
CA GLN A 215 23.00 27.37 -24.16
C GLN A 215 24.02 28.37 -23.58
N LYS A 216 25.31 28.24 -23.90
CA LYS A 216 26.39 29.09 -23.35
C LYS A 216 26.28 30.58 -23.71
N GLY A 217 25.51 30.93 -24.73
CA GLY A 217 25.32 32.32 -25.18
C GLY A 217 23.88 32.83 -25.05
N SER A 218 23.00 32.07 -24.39
CA SER A 218 21.58 32.41 -24.27
C SER A 218 21.24 32.90 -22.87
N ILE A 219 20.27 33.81 -22.78
CA ILE A 219 19.69 34.22 -21.50
C ILE A 219 18.67 33.16 -21.10
N ALA A 220 18.73 32.70 -19.85
CA ALA A 220 17.78 31.73 -19.33
C ALA A 220 16.38 32.35 -19.22
N GLY A 221 15.36 31.59 -19.58
CA GLY A 221 13.95 32.00 -19.47
C GLY A 221 13.04 30.78 -19.45
N ASN A 222 11.80 30.96 -19.93
CA ASN A 222 10.76 29.92 -19.88
C ASN A 222 10.40 29.36 -21.27
N VAL A 223 11.05 29.81 -22.34
CA VAL A 223 10.76 29.34 -23.71
C VAL A 223 11.58 28.08 -24.00
N PRO A 224 10.94 26.95 -24.36
CA PRO A 224 11.63 25.70 -24.66
C PRO A 224 12.43 25.77 -25.97
N VAL A 225 13.66 25.25 -25.93
CA VAL A 225 14.51 25.09 -27.12
C VAL A 225 14.36 23.68 -27.71
N VAL A 226 13.89 23.60 -28.95
CA VAL A 226 13.57 22.34 -29.65
C VAL A 226 14.74 21.90 -30.54
N LEU A 227 15.41 20.80 -30.14
CA LEU A 227 16.59 20.24 -30.82
C LEU A 227 16.36 18.80 -31.36
N GLY A 228 15.19 18.21 -31.08
CA GLY A 228 14.77 16.93 -31.62
C GLY A 228 14.47 15.81 -30.61
N GLY A 229 14.20 16.17 -29.36
CA GLY A 229 13.63 15.27 -28.36
C GLY A 229 12.16 15.55 -28.11
N GLN A 230 11.53 14.68 -27.32
CA GLN A 230 10.18 14.89 -26.77
C GLN A 230 10.18 16.01 -25.71
N GLU A 231 11.34 16.21 -25.07
CA GLU A 231 11.58 17.23 -24.06
C GLU A 231 12.44 18.38 -24.62
N PRO A 232 12.25 19.62 -24.12
CA PRO A 232 13.14 20.74 -24.42
C PRO A 232 14.59 20.44 -24.06
N ALA A 233 15.54 20.89 -24.89
CA ALA A 233 16.96 20.72 -24.58
C ALA A 233 17.40 21.62 -23.40
N TYR A 234 16.84 22.82 -23.34
CA TYR A 234 17.00 23.84 -22.29
C TYR A 234 15.97 24.95 -22.56
N TYR A 235 15.93 25.96 -21.71
CA TYR A 235 14.99 27.08 -21.81
C TYR A 235 15.72 28.43 -21.98
N VAL A 236 15.11 29.33 -22.75
CA VAL A 236 15.62 30.67 -23.06
C VAL A 236 14.53 31.74 -22.87
N ASP A 237 14.90 33.00 -22.95
CA ASP A 237 14.01 34.16 -22.75
C ASP A 237 13.26 34.61 -24.02
N LYS A 238 13.60 34.05 -25.18
CA LYS A 238 13.02 34.42 -26.47
C LYS A 238 12.52 33.21 -27.25
N SER A 239 11.44 33.40 -27.99
CA SER A 239 10.92 32.46 -29.00
C SER A 239 11.37 32.90 -30.40
N ASN A 240 11.38 31.94 -31.33
CA ASN A 240 11.41 32.25 -32.76
C ASN A 240 10.15 31.77 -33.49
N HIS A 241 9.25 31.11 -32.78
CA HIS A 241 7.95 30.71 -33.28
C HIS A 241 6.88 30.82 -32.18
N GLU A 242 5.67 31.19 -32.58
CA GLU A 242 4.50 31.38 -31.74
C GLU A 242 3.31 30.63 -32.34
N GLY A 243 2.53 29.94 -31.51
CA GLY A 243 1.33 29.21 -31.94
C GLY A 243 1.58 27.74 -32.29
N GLU A 244 0.66 27.14 -33.06
CA GLU A 244 0.70 25.71 -33.37
C GLU A 244 1.72 25.38 -34.47
N ILE A 245 2.66 24.48 -34.18
CA ILE A 245 3.67 24.04 -35.16
C ILE A 245 4.08 22.59 -34.99
N VAL A 246 4.37 21.94 -36.11
CA VAL A 246 4.98 20.61 -36.13
C VAL A 246 6.47 20.74 -36.42
N ALA A 247 7.32 20.38 -35.45
CA ALA A 247 8.77 20.48 -35.59
C ALA A 247 9.41 19.12 -35.91
N VAL A 248 10.29 19.10 -36.91
CA VAL A 248 11.09 17.95 -37.35
C VAL A 248 12.57 18.22 -37.11
N ALA A 249 13.19 17.36 -36.33
CA ALA A 249 14.61 17.44 -36.01
C ALA A 249 15.48 17.21 -37.26
N ARG A 250 16.51 18.03 -37.45
CA ARG A 250 17.34 17.99 -38.65
C ARG A 250 18.51 17.01 -38.57
N SER A 251 19.12 16.86 -37.40
CA SER A 251 20.52 16.42 -37.30
C SER A 251 20.74 15.30 -36.29
N GLY A 252 21.76 14.46 -36.53
CA GLY A 252 22.24 13.48 -35.57
C GLY A 252 21.30 12.30 -35.31
N ALA A 253 21.35 11.76 -34.09
CA ALA A 253 20.54 10.60 -33.71
C ALA A 253 19.04 10.91 -33.78
N SER A 254 18.65 12.13 -33.41
CA SER A 254 17.28 12.62 -33.41
C SER A 254 16.74 13.00 -34.79
N ALA A 255 17.57 13.12 -35.83
CA ALA A 255 17.09 13.55 -37.14
C ALA A 255 15.88 12.72 -37.62
N GLY A 256 14.81 13.41 -38.00
CA GLY A 256 13.54 12.83 -38.43
C GLY A 256 12.51 12.67 -37.31
N PHE A 257 12.89 12.95 -36.06
CA PHE A 257 11.96 13.01 -34.93
C PHE A 257 10.96 14.15 -35.11
N VAL A 258 9.68 13.86 -34.86
CA VAL A 258 8.55 14.77 -35.04
C VAL A 258 7.91 15.10 -33.68
N SER A 259 7.71 16.40 -33.44
CA SER A 259 7.08 16.94 -32.22
C SER A 259 6.01 17.97 -32.58
N TYR A 260 5.04 18.16 -31.69
CA TYR A 260 3.96 19.13 -31.81
C TYR A 260 4.04 20.13 -30.66
N TRP A 261 3.86 21.41 -30.95
CA TRP A 261 3.89 22.49 -29.98
C TRP A 261 2.71 23.43 -30.21
N ASN A 262 2.16 23.97 -29.12
CA ASN A 262 1.10 24.98 -29.10
C ASN A 262 1.39 26.02 -28.01
N GLU A 263 2.63 26.48 -27.97
CA GLU A 263 3.15 27.47 -27.04
C GLU A 263 4.35 28.17 -27.68
N PRO A 264 4.82 29.31 -27.14
CA PRO A 264 6.03 29.95 -27.63
C PRO A 264 7.22 29.00 -27.59
N ILE A 265 7.92 28.80 -28.70
CA ILE A 265 9.09 27.90 -28.75
C ILE A 265 10.29 28.53 -29.47
N TYR A 266 11.47 27.92 -29.30
CA TYR A 266 12.65 28.24 -30.07
C TYR A 266 13.18 27.00 -30.81
N ILE A 267 12.92 26.91 -32.12
CA ILE A 267 13.46 25.83 -32.96
C ILE A 267 14.90 26.17 -33.33
N THR A 268 15.85 25.36 -32.87
CA THR A 268 17.29 25.61 -33.12
C THR A 268 17.79 24.89 -34.38
N ASP A 269 17.93 23.57 -34.33
CA ASP A 269 18.46 22.75 -35.43
C ASP A 269 17.38 21.81 -35.98
N GLY A 270 16.40 22.41 -36.65
CA GLY A 270 15.20 21.74 -37.13
C GLY A 270 14.41 22.55 -38.15
N PHE A 271 13.34 21.93 -38.64
CA PHE A 271 12.34 22.55 -39.50
C PHE A 271 10.99 22.52 -38.78
N GLY A 272 10.32 23.65 -38.71
CA GLY A 272 8.92 23.74 -38.31
C GLY A 272 8.01 23.70 -39.54
N PHE A 273 6.78 23.21 -39.36
CA PHE A 273 5.76 23.15 -40.39
C PHE A 273 4.45 23.72 -39.85
N GLU A 274 4.06 24.88 -40.39
CA GLU A 274 2.81 25.57 -40.08
C GLU A 274 1.74 25.06 -41.03
N ALA A 275 0.68 24.44 -40.51
CA ALA A 275 -0.36 23.88 -41.37
C ALA A 275 -1.12 25.00 -42.10
N ARG A 276 -1.38 24.80 -43.39
CA ARG A 276 -2.14 25.77 -44.18
C ARG A 276 -3.64 25.64 -43.91
N ASP A 277 -4.25 26.78 -43.61
CA ASP A 277 -5.69 26.90 -43.36
C ASP A 277 -6.54 26.29 -44.49
N GLY A 278 -7.54 25.52 -44.09
CA GLY A 278 -8.45 24.84 -45.02
C GLY A 278 -7.84 23.63 -45.74
N ILE A 279 -6.53 23.35 -45.58
CA ILE A 279 -5.86 22.19 -46.18
C ILE A 279 -5.51 21.14 -45.13
N ALA A 280 -4.88 21.56 -44.04
CA ALA A 280 -4.44 20.67 -42.97
C ALA A 280 -4.66 21.29 -41.60
N LEU A 281 -5.00 20.46 -40.62
CA LEU A 281 -4.97 20.86 -39.20
C LEU A 281 -3.59 20.55 -38.60
N PRO A 282 -3.02 21.42 -37.74
CA PRO A 282 -1.69 21.21 -37.15
C PRO A 282 -1.53 19.85 -36.45
N LYS A 283 -2.51 19.45 -35.63
CA LYS A 283 -2.51 18.11 -34.99
C LYS A 283 -2.61 16.96 -35.98
N TYR A 284 -3.39 17.10 -37.05
CA TYR A 284 -3.45 16.06 -38.09
C TYR A 284 -2.11 15.92 -38.79
N LEU A 285 -1.49 17.05 -39.14
CA LEU A 285 -0.15 17.13 -39.73
C LEU A 285 0.90 16.46 -38.83
N TYR A 286 0.80 16.68 -37.52
CA TYR A 286 1.63 15.99 -36.53
C TYR A 286 1.47 14.46 -36.64
N TYR A 287 0.26 13.91 -36.60
CA TYR A 287 0.07 12.46 -36.63
C TYR A 287 0.58 11.80 -37.93
N VAL A 288 0.36 12.42 -39.09
CA VAL A 288 0.82 11.87 -40.38
C VAL A 288 2.34 11.93 -40.53
N LEU A 289 2.98 12.98 -40.02
CA LEU A 289 4.45 13.08 -40.00
C LEU A 289 5.06 12.15 -38.94
N LYS A 290 4.42 12.05 -37.77
CA LYS A 290 4.85 11.17 -36.67
C LYS A 290 4.89 9.71 -37.11
N ARG A 291 3.89 9.25 -37.87
CA ARG A 291 3.88 7.93 -38.50
C ARG A 291 5.08 7.69 -39.42
N LYS A 292 5.57 8.74 -40.09
CA LYS A 292 6.70 8.64 -41.02
C LYS A 292 8.07 8.77 -40.35
N GLU A 293 8.17 8.87 -39.03
CA GLU A 293 9.46 9.06 -38.33
C GLU A 293 10.56 8.09 -38.78
N HIS A 294 10.24 6.81 -38.99
CA HIS A 294 11.21 5.83 -39.48
C HIS A 294 11.67 6.14 -40.92
N GLU A 295 10.75 6.51 -41.81
CA GLU A 295 11.06 6.95 -43.17
C GLU A 295 11.89 8.24 -43.16
N LEU A 296 11.51 9.23 -42.33
CA LEU A 296 12.21 10.49 -42.16
C LEU A 296 13.64 10.28 -41.67
N ASN A 297 13.82 9.43 -40.66
CA ASN A 297 15.12 9.06 -40.12
C ASN A 297 16.01 8.42 -41.20
N ALA A 298 15.44 7.58 -42.07
CA ALA A 298 16.14 6.95 -43.18
C ALA A 298 16.56 7.93 -44.30
N MET A 299 15.99 9.14 -44.38
CA MET A 299 16.37 10.17 -45.35
C MET A 299 17.69 10.87 -45.01
N LYS A 300 18.27 10.58 -43.84
CA LYS A 300 19.57 11.09 -43.40
C LYS A 300 20.69 10.85 -44.42
N ARG A 301 21.46 11.90 -44.72
CA ARG A 301 22.61 11.84 -45.65
C ARG A 301 23.84 12.55 -45.02
N GLY A 302 25.04 12.12 -45.42
CA GLY A 302 26.33 12.75 -45.05
C GLY A 302 27.34 11.78 -44.41
N ALA A 303 28.64 12.00 -44.64
CA ALA A 303 29.73 11.20 -44.06
C ALA A 303 30.12 11.61 -42.63
N GLY A 304 29.66 12.78 -42.16
CA GLY A 304 29.83 13.29 -40.80
C GLY A 304 28.55 13.14 -39.97
N VAL A 305 28.13 14.18 -39.23
CA VAL A 305 26.80 14.18 -38.59
C VAL A 305 25.74 14.12 -39.70
N PRO A 306 24.89 13.08 -39.73
CA PRO A 306 23.90 12.94 -40.80
C PRO A 306 22.76 13.95 -40.61
N HIS A 307 22.28 14.50 -41.73
CA HIS A 307 21.22 15.51 -41.74
C HIS A 307 20.09 15.14 -42.69
N ILE A 308 18.89 15.63 -42.39
CA ILE A 308 17.76 15.67 -43.31
C ILE A 308 17.69 17.06 -43.95
N SER A 309 17.40 17.14 -45.25
CA SER A 309 17.23 18.43 -45.93
C SER A 309 15.75 18.85 -45.95
N GLY A 310 15.49 20.15 -45.79
CA GLY A 310 14.14 20.72 -45.88
C GLY A 310 13.51 20.51 -47.26
N GLU A 311 14.32 20.45 -48.32
CA GLU A 311 13.84 20.16 -49.68
C GLU A 311 13.30 18.73 -49.80
N MET A 312 13.96 17.74 -49.19
CA MET A 312 13.45 16.36 -49.15
C MET A 312 12.16 16.27 -48.34
N LEU A 313 12.10 16.93 -47.17
CA LEU A 313 10.89 16.97 -46.35
C LEU A 313 9.70 17.56 -47.12
N SER A 314 9.92 18.66 -47.84
CA SER A 314 8.88 19.35 -48.61
C SER A 314 8.25 18.47 -49.70
N LYS A 315 9.01 17.50 -50.24
CA LYS A 315 8.57 16.57 -51.30
C LYS A 315 7.86 15.31 -50.78
N ILE A 316 7.69 15.17 -49.47
CA ILE A 316 7.01 14.00 -48.88
C ILE A 316 5.53 14.06 -49.25
N LYS A 317 5.00 12.95 -49.76
CA LYS A 317 3.56 12.78 -49.99
C LYS A 317 2.88 12.35 -48.70
N LEU A 318 1.85 13.09 -48.32
CA LEU A 318 1.02 12.85 -47.14
C LEU A 318 -0.45 12.71 -47.55
N PRO A 319 -1.25 11.91 -46.82
CA PRO A 319 -2.69 11.89 -46.99
C PRO A 319 -3.28 13.27 -46.63
N SER A 320 -4.19 13.76 -47.46
CA SER A 320 -4.86 15.06 -47.32
C SER A 320 -6.37 14.89 -47.53
N PRO A 321 -7.06 14.19 -46.61
CA PRO A 321 -8.51 14.11 -46.63
C PRO A 321 -9.13 15.46 -46.26
N SER A 322 -10.46 15.61 -46.38
CA SER A 322 -11.15 16.85 -46.00
C SER A 322 -10.94 17.21 -44.53
N ILE A 323 -11.03 18.50 -44.20
CA ILE A 323 -10.87 18.99 -42.83
C ILE A 323 -11.79 18.27 -41.83
N ASP A 324 -13.03 17.95 -42.21
CA ASP A 324 -13.95 17.23 -41.33
C ASP A 324 -13.49 15.80 -41.02
N VAL A 325 -12.88 15.12 -42.00
CA VAL A 325 -12.28 13.79 -41.78
C VAL A 325 -11.05 13.91 -40.89
N GLN A 326 -10.22 14.94 -41.09
CA GLN A 326 -9.06 15.21 -40.24
C GLN A 326 -9.48 15.44 -38.78
N LYS A 327 -10.54 16.24 -38.52
CA LYS A 327 -11.08 16.46 -37.17
C LYS A 327 -11.50 15.15 -36.49
N ARG A 328 -12.23 14.29 -37.20
CA ARG A 328 -12.66 12.99 -36.67
C ARG A 328 -11.48 12.07 -36.35
N ILE A 329 -10.43 12.10 -37.18
CA ILE A 329 -9.19 11.35 -36.92
C ILE A 329 -8.50 11.89 -35.66
N ILE A 330 -8.34 13.22 -35.55
CA ILE A 330 -7.75 13.86 -34.36
C ILE A 330 -8.55 13.48 -33.10
N GLU A 331 -9.87 13.61 -33.11
CA GLU A 331 -10.71 13.26 -31.96
C GLU A 331 -10.52 11.81 -31.50
N VAL A 332 -10.42 10.86 -32.43
CA VAL A 332 -10.18 9.46 -32.07
C VAL A 332 -8.78 9.26 -31.50
N LEU A 333 -7.75 9.84 -32.13
CA LEU A 333 -6.36 9.67 -31.71
C LEU A 333 -6.07 10.36 -30.37
N ASP A 334 -6.58 11.58 -30.16
CA ASP A 334 -6.48 12.32 -28.90
C ASP A 334 -7.16 11.52 -27.76
N ASN A 335 -8.34 10.93 -28.01
CA ASN A 335 -9.03 10.10 -27.01
C ASN A 335 -8.23 8.83 -26.64
N PHE A 336 -7.59 8.17 -27.61
CA PHE A 336 -6.76 7.01 -27.33
C PHE A 336 -5.48 7.38 -26.57
N ASP A 337 -4.83 8.49 -26.95
CA ASP A 337 -3.62 8.96 -26.28
C ASP A 337 -3.91 9.35 -24.82
N ALA A 338 -5.01 10.05 -24.56
CA ALA A 338 -5.44 10.37 -23.20
C ALA A 338 -5.59 9.12 -22.31
N ILE A 339 -6.16 8.03 -22.83
CA ILE A 339 -6.31 6.77 -22.07
C ILE A 339 -4.95 6.10 -21.77
N CYS A 340 -3.99 6.19 -22.70
CA CYS A 340 -2.73 5.46 -22.63
C CYS A 340 -1.58 6.23 -21.96
N SER A 341 -1.65 7.57 -21.99
CA SER A 341 -0.51 8.45 -21.68
C SER A 341 -0.80 9.41 -20.53
N ASP A 342 -2.06 9.61 -20.15
CA ASP A 342 -2.41 10.53 -19.06
C ASP A 342 -2.00 9.94 -17.69
N LEU A 343 -1.09 10.65 -17.01
CA LEU A 343 -0.54 10.28 -15.71
C LEU A 343 -1.45 10.64 -14.53
N ASN A 344 -2.53 11.39 -14.76
CA ASN A 344 -3.47 11.84 -13.73
C ASN A 344 -4.82 11.11 -13.82
N ILE A 345 -5.28 10.73 -15.01
CA ILE A 345 -6.60 10.10 -15.22
C ILE A 345 -6.59 8.86 -16.13
N GLY A 346 -5.47 8.52 -16.75
CA GLY A 346 -5.34 7.38 -17.66
C GLY A 346 -4.95 6.06 -16.98
N LEU A 347 -4.74 5.01 -17.78
CA LEU A 347 -4.29 3.70 -17.30
C LEU A 347 -2.97 3.76 -16.48
N PRO A 348 -1.98 4.62 -16.82
CA PRO A 348 -0.79 4.79 -15.98
C PRO A 348 -1.12 5.27 -14.55
N ALA A 349 -2.05 6.22 -14.41
CA ALA A 349 -2.48 6.75 -13.12
C ALA A 349 -3.15 5.67 -12.25
N GLU A 350 -4.02 4.86 -12.86
CA GLU A 350 -4.66 3.73 -12.20
C GLU A 350 -3.63 2.66 -11.79
N ILE A 351 -2.66 2.33 -12.66
CA ILE A 351 -1.58 1.39 -12.32
C ILE A 351 -0.76 1.90 -11.12
N GLU A 352 -0.36 3.17 -11.13
CA GLU A 352 0.39 3.76 -10.02
C GLU A 352 -0.42 3.78 -8.72
N ALA A 353 -1.70 4.14 -8.79
CA ALA A 353 -2.62 4.14 -7.65
C ALA A 353 -2.78 2.73 -7.06
N ARG A 354 -2.99 1.71 -7.91
CA ARG A 354 -3.11 0.31 -7.50
C ARG A 354 -1.81 -0.24 -6.93
N GLN A 355 -0.67 0.12 -7.51
CA GLN A 355 0.64 -0.27 -6.97
C GLN A 355 0.86 0.32 -5.57
N LYS A 356 0.59 1.62 -5.37
CA LYS A 356 0.67 2.25 -4.05
C LYS A 356 -0.28 1.63 -3.05
N GLN A 357 -1.53 1.35 -3.47
CA GLN A 357 -2.53 0.68 -2.64
C GLN A 357 -2.09 -0.74 -2.25
N TYR A 358 -1.54 -1.50 -3.20
CA TYR A 358 -0.99 -2.82 -2.95
C TYR A 358 0.18 -2.77 -1.98
N GLU A 359 1.15 -1.88 -2.18
CA GLU A 359 2.28 -1.71 -1.27
C GLU A 359 1.80 -1.37 0.14
N TYR A 360 0.86 -0.44 0.27
CA TYR A 360 0.29 -0.07 1.56
C TYR A 360 -0.35 -1.25 2.30
N TYR A 361 -1.22 -2.02 1.63
CA TYR A 361 -1.89 -3.17 2.26
C TYR A 361 -0.96 -4.36 2.48
N ARG A 362 -0.03 -4.64 1.54
CA ARG A 362 1.01 -5.66 1.72
C ARG A 362 1.84 -5.36 2.96
N ASP A 363 2.31 -4.12 3.08
CA ASP A 363 3.16 -3.71 4.19
C ASP A 363 2.39 -3.84 5.51
N ALA A 364 1.13 -3.40 5.57
CA ALA A 364 0.28 -3.57 6.76
C ALA A 364 0.07 -5.04 7.14
N LEU A 365 -0.24 -5.91 6.18
CA LEU A 365 -0.44 -7.34 6.43
C LEU A 365 0.84 -8.03 6.89
N LEU A 366 1.98 -7.71 6.28
CA LEU A 366 3.26 -8.30 6.64
C LEU A 366 3.76 -7.77 7.98
N THR A 367 3.59 -6.48 8.28
CA THR A 367 3.92 -5.91 9.60
C THR A 367 3.05 -6.51 10.70
N PHE A 368 1.75 -6.72 10.45
CA PHE A 368 0.88 -7.38 11.43
C PHE A 368 1.27 -8.85 11.62
N ALA A 369 1.54 -9.58 10.54
CA ALA A 369 2.09 -10.94 10.63
C ALA A 369 3.43 -10.97 11.37
N GLU A 370 4.22 -9.89 11.26
CA GLU A 370 5.53 -9.79 11.87
C GLU A 370 5.44 -9.52 13.38
N THR A 371 4.66 -8.51 13.76
CA THR A 371 4.71 -7.88 15.09
C THR A 371 3.45 -8.11 15.93
N GLY A 372 2.35 -8.51 15.31
CA GLY A 372 1.02 -8.46 15.93
C GLY A 372 0.42 -7.05 15.99
N ASP A 373 1.13 -6.01 15.55
CA ASP A 373 0.64 -4.63 15.58
C ASP A 373 0.26 -4.12 14.18
N ILE A 374 -0.78 -3.29 14.14
CA ILE A 374 -1.27 -2.62 12.91
C ILE A 374 -0.45 -1.37 12.58
N ILE A 375 0.36 -0.89 13.53
CA ILE A 375 1.01 0.41 13.41
C ILE A 375 2.30 0.29 12.58
N ALA A 376 2.18 0.63 11.31
CA ALA A 376 3.26 1.30 10.62
C ALA A 376 3.50 2.65 11.32
N GLN A 377 4.48 2.73 12.21
CA GLN A 377 5.09 4.02 12.57
C GLN A 377 5.80 4.53 11.32
N THR A 378 5.02 5.07 10.39
CA THR A 378 5.53 6.11 9.52
C THR A 378 5.30 7.42 10.25
N ASP A 379 6.29 7.80 11.05
CA ASP A 379 6.75 9.19 11.05
C ASP A 379 7.18 9.53 9.61
N ARG A 380 6.20 9.67 8.71
CA ARG A 380 6.33 10.48 7.50
C ARG A 380 6.15 11.93 7.93
N GLN A 381 7.09 12.42 8.75
CA GLN A 381 7.20 13.84 9.09
C GLN A 381 8.33 14.56 8.34
N THR A 382 9.03 13.89 7.43
CA THR A 382 9.98 14.53 6.53
C THR A 382 9.57 14.25 5.08
N ASP A 383 8.77 15.16 4.54
CA ASP A 383 8.86 15.71 3.18
C ASP A 383 7.49 16.23 2.77
N ARG A 384 7.22 17.48 3.19
CA ARG A 384 6.39 18.50 2.53
C ARG A 384 6.14 19.65 3.52
N GLN A 385 7.21 20.37 3.85
CA GLN A 385 7.08 21.78 4.18
C GLN A 385 7.21 22.56 2.87
N THR A 386 6.08 22.79 2.22
CA THR A 386 5.83 24.00 1.41
C THR A 386 4.34 24.09 1.14
N ASP A 387 3.84 25.31 1.33
CA ASP A 387 2.51 25.84 1.01
C ASP A 387 1.34 25.68 1.98
N ARG A 388 1.21 26.77 2.76
CA ARG A 388 0.00 27.48 3.24
C ARG A 388 -1.07 26.65 3.96
N GLN A 389 -1.06 26.82 5.28
CA GLN A 389 -2.20 26.67 6.18
C GLN A 389 -3.30 27.67 5.80
N THR A 390 -4.50 27.18 5.49
CA THR A 390 -5.74 27.26 6.29
C THR A 390 -6.81 26.41 5.60
N ASP A 391 -7.73 25.80 6.37
CA ASP A 391 -8.88 24.95 5.98
C ASP A 391 -8.72 23.44 5.71
N ARG A 392 -7.52 22.84 5.71
CA ARG A 392 -7.34 21.39 5.42
C ARG A 392 -6.96 20.50 6.62
N GLN A 393 -7.36 20.84 7.84
CA GLN A 393 -7.01 20.02 9.02
C GLN A 393 -8.06 18.96 9.36
N THR A 394 -9.35 19.29 9.24
CA THR A 394 -10.47 18.38 9.50
C THR A 394 -10.58 17.26 8.46
N ASP A 395 -10.50 17.57 7.16
CA ASP A 395 -10.56 16.55 6.10
C ASP A 395 -9.42 15.53 6.21
N ARG A 396 -8.19 16.00 6.50
CA ARG A 396 -7.02 15.13 6.66
C ARG A 396 -7.08 14.21 7.87
N GLN A 397 -7.77 14.61 8.95
CA GLN A 397 -7.99 13.74 10.10
C GLN A 397 -9.00 12.64 9.77
N THR A 398 -10.06 13.00 9.05
CA THR A 398 -11.13 12.07 8.64
C THR A 398 -10.62 11.00 7.67
N ASP A 399 -9.77 11.37 6.71
CA ASP A 399 -9.14 10.44 5.76
C ASP A 399 -8.22 9.44 6.48
N ARG A 400 -7.38 9.92 7.40
CA ARG A 400 -6.46 9.05 8.17
C ARG A 400 -7.21 8.07 9.07
N GLN A 401 -8.31 8.50 9.67
CA GLN A 401 -9.12 7.65 10.53
C GLN A 401 -9.83 6.57 9.69
N THR A 402 -10.33 6.95 8.51
CA THR A 402 -10.92 6.00 7.54
C THR A 402 -9.90 4.98 7.05
N ASP A 403 -8.67 5.41 6.72
CA ASP A 403 -7.59 4.52 6.29
C ASP A 403 -7.15 3.55 7.40
N ARG A 404 -7.02 4.05 8.65
CA ARG A 404 -6.70 3.23 9.83
C ARG A 404 -7.80 2.17 10.05
N GLN A 405 -9.06 2.54 9.90
CA GLN A 405 -10.18 1.62 10.06
C GLN A 405 -10.30 0.60 8.93
N ASN A 406 -9.92 0.97 7.70
CA ASN A 406 -9.82 0.05 6.58
C ASN A 406 -8.71 -1.00 6.80
N ILE A 407 -7.55 -0.61 7.37
CA ILE A 407 -6.52 -1.59 7.74
C ILE A 407 -7.02 -2.51 8.85
N ILE A 408 -7.66 -1.98 9.91
CA ILE A 408 -8.21 -2.81 10.99
C ILE A 408 -9.15 -3.86 10.41
N ARG A 409 -10.07 -3.47 9.52
CA ARG A 409 -10.97 -4.41 8.85
C ARG A 409 -10.24 -5.42 7.98
N LEU A 410 -9.21 -5.00 7.25
CA LEU A 410 -8.40 -5.90 6.43
C LEU A 410 -7.66 -6.91 7.31
N VAL A 411 -7.08 -6.48 8.42
CA VAL A 411 -6.36 -7.34 9.37
C VAL A 411 -7.33 -8.28 10.07
N GLN A 412 -8.49 -7.81 10.54
CA GLN A 412 -9.55 -8.68 11.07
C GLN A 412 -10.02 -9.68 10.03
N TYR A 413 -10.21 -9.24 8.78
CA TYR A 413 -10.57 -10.12 7.69
C TYR A 413 -9.48 -11.14 7.45
N VAL A 414 -8.19 -10.79 7.48
CA VAL A 414 -7.11 -11.71 7.14
C VAL A 414 -6.72 -12.62 8.33
N PHE A 415 -6.61 -12.08 9.54
CA PHE A 415 -6.07 -12.75 10.72
C PHE A 415 -7.14 -13.14 11.75
N GLY A 416 -8.40 -12.75 11.54
CA GLY A 416 -9.53 -13.02 12.44
C GLY A 416 -9.67 -12.05 13.61
N TYR A 417 -8.61 -11.30 13.93
CA TYR A 417 -8.59 -10.25 14.93
C TYR A 417 -7.50 -9.21 14.63
N ALA A 418 -7.61 -8.04 15.26
CA ALA A 418 -6.68 -6.92 15.15
C ALA A 418 -6.37 -6.38 16.54
N TYR A 419 -5.11 -6.20 16.91
CA TYR A 419 -4.78 -5.44 18.13
C TYR A 419 -5.05 -3.95 17.88
N VAL A 420 -6.00 -3.39 18.63
CA VAL A 420 -6.44 -1.99 18.51
C VAL A 420 -6.29 -1.27 19.86
N GLY A 421 -6.05 0.05 19.83
CA GLY A 421 -6.14 0.87 21.04
C GLY A 421 -7.59 1.22 21.37
N LEU A 422 -7.88 1.60 22.61
CA LEU A 422 -9.22 2.06 22.98
C LEU A 422 -9.67 3.30 22.18
N GLU A 423 -8.72 4.15 21.78
CA GLU A 423 -8.96 5.30 20.89
C GLU A 423 -9.48 4.91 19.49
N ASP A 424 -9.24 3.67 19.04
CA ASP A 424 -9.64 3.20 17.71
C ASP A 424 -11.11 2.75 17.67
N ILE A 425 -11.67 2.43 18.84
CA ILE A 425 -12.96 1.74 18.98
C ILE A 425 -13.92 2.43 19.95
N SER A 426 -13.48 3.48 20.64
CA SER A 426 -14.30 4.22 21.59
C SER A 426 -14.00 5.71 21.61
N GLU A 427 -15.01 6.49 21.96
CA GLU A 427 -14.89 7.90 22.31
C GLU A 427 -14.64 8.03 23.82
N ASN A 428 -13.58 8.73 24.21
CA ASN A 428 -13.31 9.04 25.60
C ASN A 428 -14.06 10.32 26.02
N CYS A 429 -14.94 10.21 27.01
CA CYS A 429 -15.78 11.29 27.52
C CYS A 429 -15.30 11.81 28.89
N ASP A 430 -14.03 11.61 29.24
CA ASP A 430 -13.48 11.98 30.55
C ASP A 430 -13.57 13.48 30.84
N ASN A 431 -13.60 14.30 29.79
CA ASN A 431 -13.74 15.76 29.84
C ASN A 431 -15.12 16.22 30.36
N MET A 432 -16.13 15.36 30.31
CA MET A 432 -17.49 15.67 30.78
C MET A 432 -17.68 15.38 32.27
N ARG A 433 -16.77 14.62 32.90
CA ARG A 433 -16.84 14.21 34.31
C ARG A 433 -16.76 15.44 35.24
N LYS A 434 -17.53 15.42 36.33
CA LYS A 434 -17.53 16.51 37.33
C LYS A 434 -17.49 15.96 38.76
N PRO A 435 -16.40 16.16 39.53
CA PRO A 435 -16.35 15.71 40.92
C PRO A 435 -17.26 16.57 41.81
N VAL A 436 -18.03 15.93 42.69
CA VAL A 436 -18.90 16.60 43.67
C VAL A 436 -18.67 15.97 45.04
N THR A 437 -18.25 16.80 46.00
CA THR A 437 -18.02 16.38 47.39
C THR A 437 -19.33 15.93 48.02
N LYS A 438 -19.27 14.95 48.94
CA LYS A 438 -20.47 14.38 49.58
C LYS A 438 -21.38 15.43 50.21
N SER A 439 -20.81 16.48 50.82
CA SER A 439 -21.58 17.59 51.42
C SER A 439 -22.37 18.42 50.41
N ASN A 440 -21.93 18.44 49.14
CA ASN A 440 -22.50 19.29 48.09
C ASN A 440 -23.39 18.50 47.13
N ARG A 441 -23.59 17.19 47.38
CA ARG A 441 -24.50 16.36 46.59
C ARG A 441 -25.94 16.65 47.02
N SER A 442 -26.73 17.15 46.07
CA SER A 442 -28.19 17.25 46.26
C SER A 442 -28.79 15.88 46.01
N SER A 443 -29.46 15.30 47.00
CA SER A 443 -30.03 13.94 46.91
C SER A 443 -31.14 13.88 45.86
N GLY A 444 -31.19 12.78 45.11
CA GLY A 444 -32.21 12.56 44.09
C GLY A 444 -32.23 11.12 43.57
N GLU A 445 -32.67 10.93 42.33
CA GLU A 445 -32.92 9.61 41.73
C GLU A 445 -31.78 9.09 40.83
N TYR A 446 -30.84 9.95 40.40
CA TYR A 446 -29.81 9.57 39.43
C TYR A 446 -28.56 8.99 40.13
N PRO A 447 -28.02 7.87 39.65
CA PRO A 447 -26.84 7.25 40.25
C PRO A 447 -25.58 8.12 40.09
N TYR A 448 -24.85 8.29 41.19
CA TYR A 448 -23.54 8.93 41.24
C TYR A 448 -22.44 7.86 41.29
N TYR A 449 -21.70 7.71 40.20
CA TYR A 449 -20.68 6.68 40.01
C TYR A 449 -19.29 7.14 40.46
N GLY A 450 -18.59 6.26 41.18
CA GLY A 450 -17.17 6.34 41.48
C GLY A 450 -16.39 5.20 40.80
N ALA A 451 -15.19 4.91 41.31
CA ALA A 451 -14.29 3.92 40.70
C ALA A 451 -14.85 2.47 40.67
N SER A 452 -15.74 2.09 41.59
CA SER A 452 -16.20 0.71 41.79
C SER A 452 -17.73 0.57 41.76
N GLY A 453 -18.43 1.47 41.09
CA GLY A 453 -19.89 1.47 40.98
C GLY A 453 -20.56 2.67 41.64
N ILE A 454 -21.83 2.50 42.01
CA ILE A 454 -22.67 3.56 42.58
C ILE A 454 -22.20 3.88 44.00
N VAL A 455 -21.94 5.17 44.26
CA VAL A 455 -21.52 5.68 45.57
C VAL A 455 -22.64 6.46 46.27
N ASP A 456 -23.55 7.06 45.50
CA ASP A 456 -24.62 7.91 45.99
C ASP A 456 -25.74 8.08 44.94
N TYR A 457 -26.81 8.79 45.29
CA TYR A 457 -27.83 9.23 44.34
C TYR A 457 -28.07 10.74 44.39
N VAL A 458 -28.11 11.38 43.22
CA VAL A 458 -28.14 12.83 43.04
C VAL A 458 -29.35 13.31 42.22
N SER A 459 -29.72 14.58 42.39
CA SER A 459 -30.91 15.19 41.77
C SER A 459 -30.77 15.56 40.29
N ASP A 460 -29.56 15.53 39.74
CA ASP A 460 -29.28 15.92 38.35
C ASP A 460 -28.27 14.95 37.71
N TYR A 461 -28.06 15.04 36.40
CA TYR A 461 -27.21 14.12 35.62
C TYR A 461 -26.34 14.86 34.60
N ILE A 462 -25.23 14.24 34.19
CA ILE A 462 -24.29 14.79 33.20
C ILE A 462 -24.05 13.85 32.01
N PHE A 463 -24.52 12.61 32.11
CA PHE A 463 -24.51 11.62 31.04
C PHE A 463 -25.90 11.01 30.88
N ASP A 464 -26.27 10.68 29.64
CA ASP A 464 -27.50 9.94 29.31
C ASP A 464 -27.22 9.04 28.10
N GLY A 465 -27.23 7.73 28.31
CA GLY A 465 -26.90 6.73 27.29
C GLY A 465 -26.15 5.53 27.86
N ASP A 466 -25.59 4.71 26.97
CA ASP A 466 -24.77 3.55 27.31
C ASP A 466 -23.28 3.92 27.32
N TYR A 467 -22.61 3.61 28.43
CA TYR A 467 -21.20 3.89 28.62
C TYR A 467 -20.50 2.74 29.33
N LEU A 468 -19.21 2.57 29.06
CA LEU A 468 -18.33 1.73 29.86
C LEU A 468 -17.56 2.61 30.85
N LEU A 469 -17.72 2.34 32.14
CA LEU A 469 -16.89 2.95 33.16
C LEU A 469 -15.69 2.07 33.48
N ILE A 470 -14.50 2.66 33.63
CA ILE A 470 -13.26 1.96 34.00
C ILE A 470 -12.64 2.67 35.20
N SER A 471 -12.31 1.96 36.28
CA SER A 471 -11.66 2.54 37.46
C SER A 471 -10.39 3.31 37.07
N GLU A 472 -10.29 4.59 37.44
CA GLU A 472 -9.09 5.41 37.23
C GLU A 472 -8.11 5.25 38.41
N ASP A 473 -8.62 5.19 39.65
CA ASP A 473 -7.79 5.06 40.85
C ASP A 473 -8.43 4.18 41.94
N GLY A 474 -7.59 3.73 42.87
CA GLY A 474 -8.01 2.98 44.06
C GLY A 474 -7.36 1.60 44.17
N ALA A 475 -7.36 1.05 45.40
CA ALA A 475 -6.74 -0.24 45.71
C ALA A 475 -7.35 -1.41 44.90
N ASN A 476 -8.59 -1.26 44.42
CA ASN A 476 -9.27 -2.29 43.63
C ASN A 476 -8.62 -2.56 42.27
N LEU A 477 -7.86 -1.61 41.70
CA LEU A 477 -7.07 -1.83 40.48
C LEU A 477 -6.09 -3.00 40.63
N VAL A 478 -5.59 -3.20 41.84
CA VAL A 478 -4.67 -4.28 42.20
C VAL A 478 -5.41 -5.45 42.84
N ALA A 479 -6.30 -5.17 43.80
CA ALA A 479 -6.96 -6.21 44.59
C ALA A 479 -8.01 -7.01 43.82
N ARG A 480 -8.60 -6.43 42.74
CA ARG A 480 -9.59 -7.06 41.87
C ARG A 480 -10.75 -7.72 42.63
N VAL A 481 -11.22 -7.09 43.72
CA VAL A 481 -12.34 -7.57 44.54
C VAL A 481 -13.68 -7.31 43.85
N THR A 482 -13.76 -6.19 43.13
CA THR A 482 -14.91 -5.81 42.29
C THR A 482 -14.46 -5.61 40.84
N PRO A 483 -15.37 -5.73 39.86
CA PRO A 483 -15.06 -5.39 38.47
C PRO A 483 -14.45 -4.00 38.38
N ILE A 484 -13.41 -3.87 37.56
CA ILE A 484 -12.75 -2.60 37.30
C ILE A 484 -13.37 -1.88 36.09
N ALA A 485 -14.03 -2.63 35.21
CA ALA A 485 -14.77 -2.14 34.07
C ALA A 485 -16.22 -2.61 34.21
N PHE A 486 -17.19 -1.72 34.01
CA PHE A 486 -18.60 -2.05 34.14
C PHE A 486 -19.48 -1.15 33.28
N SER A 487 -20.43 -1.75 32.56
CA SER A 487 -21.40 -1.02 31.74
C SER A 487 -22.44 -0.29 32.58
N ILE A 488 -22.77 0.93 32.17
CA ILE A 488 -23.86 1.74 32.74
C ILE A 488 -24.79 2.21 31.62
N THR A 489 -26.07 2.43 31.96
CA THR A 489 -27.10 2.86 31.01
C THR A 489 -27.98 3.95 31.64
N GLY A 490 -28.40 4.91 30.82
CA GLY A 490 -29.37 5.95 31.16
C GLY A 490 -28.75 7.14 31.86
N LYS A 491 -29.58 7.96 32.51
CA LYS A 491 -29.19 9.21 33.15
C LYS A 491 -28.33 8.97 34.38
N ASN A 492 -27.12 9.50 34.39
CA ASN A 492 -26.16 9.29 35.47
C ASN A 492 -25.17 10.44 35.65
N TRP A 493 -24.46 10.41 36.78
CA TRP A 493 -23.37 11.32 37.09
C TRP A 493 -22.09 10.55 37.39
N VAL A 494 -20.99 10.86 36.68
CA VAL A 494 -19.69 10.18 36.86
C VAL A 494 -18.66 11.12 37.49
N ASN A 495 -18.00 10.63 38.55
CA ASN A 495 -16.90 11.30 39.22
C ASN A 495 -15.57 11.16 38.43
N ASN A 496 -14.53 11.91 38.81
CA ASN A 496 -13.20 11.83 38.21
C ASN A 496 -12.38 10.58 38.57
N HIS A 497 -12.92 9.65 39.37
CA HIS A 497 -12.26 8.39 39.74
C HIS A 497 -12.59 7.22 38.79
N ALA A 498 -13.37 7.46 37.73
CA ALA A 498 -13.67 6.47 36.71
C ALA A 498 -13.58 7.10 35.32
N HIS A 499 -12.88 6.46 34.40
CA HIS A 499 -12.91 6.80 32.98
C HIS A 499 -14.28 6.52 32.38
N VAL A 500 -14.69 7.33 31.40
CA VAL A 500 -15.96 7.16 30.69
C VAL A 500 -15.67 6.95 29.21
N LEU A 501 -15.99 5.76 28.70
CA LEU A 501 -15.86 5.44 27.28
C LEU A 501 -17.22 5.16 26.65
N LYS A 502 -17.42 5.66 25.43
CA LYS A 502 -18.60 5.41 24.61
C LYS A 502 -18.21 4.62 23.36
N PHE A 503 -18.92 3.52 23.12
CA PHE A 503 -18.67 2.63 21.98
C PHE A 503 -19.74 2.80 20.89
N HIS A 504 -19.44 2.35 19.68
CA HIS A 504 -20.39 2.40 18.57
C HIS A 504 -21.55 1.39 18.73
N ASN A 505 -21.31 0.29 19.41
CA ASN A 505 -22.33 -0.71 19.71
C ASN A 505 -22.05 -1.45 21.02
N LEU A 506 -23.09 -2.08 21.55
CA LEU A 506 -23.07 -2.74 22.85
C LEU A 506 -22.20 -4.00 22.89
N ASP A 507 -22.04 -4.71 21.76
CA ASP A 507 -21.21 -5.91 21.71
C ASP A 507 -19.72 -5.54 21.87
N GLU A 508 -19.27 -4.48 21.20
CA GLU A 508 -17.90 -3.96 21.38
C GLU A 508 -17.66 -3.53 22.83
N GLN A 509 -18.62 -2.79 23.39
CA GLN A 509 -18.56 -2.35 24.79
C GLN A 509 -18.41 -3.52 25.76
N LYS A 510 -19.27 -4.54 25.63
CA LYS A 510 -19.26 -5.73 26.48
C LYS A 510 -18.01 -6.59 26.28
N TYR A 511 -17.53 -6.70 25.05
CA TYR A 511 -16.29 -7.41 24.75
C TYR A 511 -15.11 -6.76 25.49
N VAL A 512 -15.00 -5.43 25.39
CA VAL A 512 -13.95 -4.66 26.09
C VAL A 512 -14.10 -4.76 27.60
N GLU A 513 -15.31 -4.65 28.14
CA GLU A 513 -15.60 -4.83 29.56
C GLU A 513 -15.08 -6.19 30.07
N MET A 514 -15.44 -7.28 29.37
CA MET A 514 -14.99 -8.63 29.71
C MET A 514 -13.47 -8.77 29.60
N TYR A 515 -12.87 -8.21 28.56
CA TYR A 515 -11.42 -8.27 28.34
C TYR A 515 -10.65 -7.55 29.45
N LEU A 516 -11.02 -6.30 29.77
CA LEU A 516 -10.35 -5.50 30.80
C LEU A 516 -10.47 -6.12 32.20
N ASN A 517 -11.64 -6.68 32.53
CA ASN A 517 -11.82 -7.35 33.81
C ASN A 517 -10.96 -8.61 33.98
N ASN A 518 -10.56 -9.26 32.88
CA ASN A 518 -9.76 -10.49 32.89
C ASN A 518 -8.28 -10.29 32.56
N MET A 519 -7.87 -9.15 32.01
CA MET A 519 -6.47 -8.87 31.69
C MET A 519 -5.66 -8.48 32.94
N ASP A 520 -4.35 -8.76 32.89
CA ASP A 520 -3.40 -8.19 33.86
C ASP A 520 -3.14 -6.71 33.56
N LEU A 521 -3.54 -5.83 34.49
CA LEU A 521 -3.32 -4.39 34.39
C LEU A 521 -2.05 -3.91 35.08
N THR A 522 -1.32 -4.78 35.77
CA THR A 522 -0.10 -4.41 36.50
C THR A 522 0.88 -3.59 35.66
N PRO A 523 1.09 -3.87 34.36
CA PRO A 523 1.98 -3.06 33.51
C PRO A 523 1.51 -1.61 33.25
N PHE A 524 0.22 -1.34 33.44
CA PHE A 524 -0.42 -0.05 33.12
C PHE A 524 -0.72 0.79 34.37
N ILE A 525 -0.67 0.18 35.55
CA ILE A 525 -0.90 0.85 36.83
C ILE A 525 0.35 1.64 37.23
N THR A 526 0.11 2.87 37.69
CA THR A 526 1.13 3.79 38.20
C THR A 526 0.86 4.14 39.65
N GLY A 527 1.88 4.58 40.39
CA GLY A 527 1.76 5.00 41.79
C GLY A 527 1.81 3.82 42.77
N ALA A 528 2.85 3.80 43.63
CA ALA A 528 3.09 2.70 44.58
C ALA A 528 2.14 2.70 45.79
N ALA A 529 1.83 3.89 46.33
CA ALA A 529 0.96 4.02 47.51
C ALA A 529 -0.53 4.13 47.15
N GLN A 530 -0.84 4.76 46.02
CA GLN A 530 -2.20 4.88 45.48
C GLN A 530 -2.18 4.45 44.02
N PRO A 531 -2.56 3.19 43.73
CA PRO A 531 -2.63 2.67 42.37
C PRO A 531 -3.54 3.53 41.49
N LYS A 532 -3.05 3.85 40.29
CA LYS A 532 -3.74 4.70 39.32
C LYS A 532 -3.51 4.23 37.89
N LEU A 533 -4.59 4.00 37.16
CA LEU A 533 -4.62 3.81 35.72
C LEU A 533 -4.99 5.16 35.11
N ASN A 534 -4.01 5.97 34.69
CA ASN A 534 -4.32 7.26 34.07
C ASN A 534 -4.72 7.10 32.60
N GLN A 535 -5.34 8.11 32.01
CA GLN A 535 -5.85 8.07 30.63
C GLN A 535 -4.78 7.69 29.60
N LYS A 536 -3.54 8.17 29.75
CA LYS A 536 -2.44 7.81 28.84
C LYS A 536 -2.16 6.31 28.90
N LYS A 537 -2.06 5.76 30.12
CA LYS A 537 -1.86 4.32 30.35
C LYS A 537 -3.04 3.47 29.93
N LEU A 538 -4.26 3.98 30.06
CA LEU A 538 -5.46 3.34 29.54
C LEU A 538 -5.37 3.21 28.01
N ASN A 539 -4.98 4.29 27.32
CA ASN A 539 -4.84 4.29 25.86
C ASN A 539 -3.68 3.43 25.34
N ASP A 540 -2.68 3.14 26.17
CA ASP A 540 -1.59 2.20 25.84
C ASP A 540 -2.06 0.73 25.77
N ILE A 541 -3.24 0.40 26.32
CA ILE A 541 -3.78 -0.97 26.31
C ILE A 541 -4.17 -1.38 24.89
N LYS A 542 -3.62 -2.52 24.43
CA LYS A 542 -3.98 -3.14 23.15
C LYS A 542 -5.02 -4.23 23.37
N ILE A 543 -6.11 -4.14 22.62
CA ILE A 543 -7.25 -5.06 22.70
C ILE A 543 -7.29 -5.91 21.43
N PRO A 544 -7.25 -7.25 21.51
CA PRO A 544 -7.35 -8.13 20.36
C PRO A 544 -8.79 -8.18 19.84
N MET A 545 -9.17 -7.23 19.00
CA MET A 545 -10.55 -7.02 18.57
C MET A 545 -10.92 -7.89 17.35
N PRO A 546 -11.84 -8.86 17.49
CA PRO A 546 -12.31 -9.68 16.36
C PRO A 546 -13.20 -8.90 15.39
N ASP A 547 -13.54 -9.52 14.25
CA ASP A 547 -14.60 -8.98 13.39
C ASP A 547 -15.97 -8.90 14.12
N LYS A 548 -16.91 -8.15 13.54
CA LYS A 548 -18.21 -7.87 14.17
C LYS A 548 -19.01 -9.14 14.49
N GLU A 549 -19.01 -10.11 13.60
CA GLU A 549 -19.77 -11.36 13.78
C GLU A 549 -19.16 -12.20 14.89
N LYS A 550 -17.82 -12.29 14.93
CA LYS A 550 -17.10 -13.03 15.96
C LYS A 550 -17.19 -12.37 17.33
N THR A 551 -17.13 -11.04 17.38
CA THR A 551 -17.34 -10.26 18.61
C THR A 551 -18.72 -10.57 19.20
N HIS A 552 -19.78 -10.51 18.39
CA HIS A 552 -21.13 -10.85 18.82
C HIS A 552 -21.23 -12.28 19.38
N GLN A 553 -20.65 -13.27 18.67
CA GLN A 553 -20.65 -14.67 19.13
C GLN A 553 -19.97 -14.84 20.50
N ILE A 554 -18.81 -14.20 20.70
CA ILE A 554 -18.08 -14.28 21.97
C ILE A 554 -18.89 -13.65 23.09
N VAL A 555 -19.42 -12.45 22.86
CA VAL A 555 -20.22 -11.72 23.86
C VAL A 555 -21.48 -12.50 24.23
N ASP A 556 -22.18 -13.09 23.26
CA ASP A 556 -23.38 -13.90 23.51
C ASP A 556 -23.05 -15.14 24.36
N ILE A 557 -22.00 -15.89 24.00
CA ILE A 557 -21.56 -17.07 24.76
C ILE A 557 -21.20 -16.69 26.20
N LEU A 558 -20.33 -15.68 26.37
CA LEU A 558 -19.86 -15.27 27.69
C LEU A 558 -20.98 -14.65 28.53
N SER A 559 -21.89 -13.89 27.92
CA SER A 559 -23.06 -13.34 28.63
C SER A 559 -24.00 -14.44 29.11
N ARG A 560 -24.16 -15.53 28.36
CA ARG A 560 -24.93 -16.71 28.82
C ARG A 560 -24.27 -17.38 30.02
N PHE A 561 -22.94 -17.53 30.01
CA PHE A 561 -22.20 -18.06 31.15
C PHE A 561 -22.30 -17.16 32.37
N ASP A 562 -22.11 -15.86 32.20
CA ASP A 562 -22.19 -14.89 33.28
C ASP A 562 -23.58 -14.91 33.93
N LYS A 563 -24.64 -14.96 33.12
CA LYS A 563 -26.01 -15.11 33.62
C LYS A 563 -26.20 -16.38 34.45
N ILE A 564 -25.68 -17.52 34.01
CA ILE A 564 -25.79 -18.80 34.76
C ILE A 564 -25.07 -18.71 36.11
N CYS A 565 -23.96 -17.98 36.18
CA CYS A 565 -23.12 -17.88 37.36
C CYS A 565 -23.61 -16.83 38.36
N THR A 566 -24.27 -15.77 37.91
CA THR A 566 -24.63 -14.60 38.73
C THR A 566 -26.12 -14.47 39.02
N ASP A 567 -26.98 -15.14 38.25
CA ASP A 567 -28.42 -15.07 38.47
C ASP A 567 -28.84 -15.81 39.75
N ILE A 568 -29.29 -15.01 40.71
CA ILE A 568 -29.69 -15.39 42.06
C ILE A 568 -31.11 -15.97 42.08
N SER A 569 -31.89 -15.73 41.02
CA SER A 569 -33.25 -16.24 40.82
C SER A 569 -33.27 -17.56 40.04
N SER A 570 -32.30 -17.77 39.14
CA SER A 570 -32.11 -19.01 38.38
C SER A 570 -30.64 -19.20 37.99
N GLY A 571 -29.99 -20.32 38.36
CA GLY A 571 -28.56 -20.51 38.09
C GLY A 571 -27.83 -21.25 39.22
N ILE A 572 -26.49 -21.25 39.18
CA ILE A 572 -25.66 -21.95 40.18
C ILE A 572 -25.89 -21.45 41.62
N PRO A 573 -25.99 -20.13 41.90
CA PRO A 573 -26.28 -19.64 43.24
C PRO A 573 -27.64 -20.13 43.78
N ALA A 574 -28.68 -20.13 42.94
CA ALA A 574 -30.01 -20.63 43.29
C ALA A 574 -30.01 -22.15 43.54
N GLU A 575 -29.28 -22.92 42.73
CA GLU A 575 -29.08 -24.37 42.94
C GLU A 575 -28.34 -24.63 44.27
N ILE A 576 -27.26 -23.90 44.57
CA ILE A 576 -26.52 -24.03 45.83
C ILE A 576 -27.43 -23.73 47.03
N GLU A 577 -28.23 -22.66 46.97
CA GLU A 577 -29.18 -22.32 48.03
C GLU A 577 -30.26 -23.40 48.19
N ALA A 578 -30.82 -23.91 47.09
CA ALA A 578 -31.80 -24.99 47.09
C ALA A 578 -31.21 -26.27 47.71
N ARG A 579 -29.97 -26.64 47.37
CA ARG A 579 -29.28 -27.81 47.94
C ARG A 579 -28.93 -27.63 49.41
N LYS A 580 -28.57 -26.42 49.86
CA LYS A 580 -28.39 -26.09 51.29
C LYS A 580 -29.70 -26.26 52.06
N LYS A 581 -30.81 -25.68 51.57
CA LYS A 581 -32.14 -25.84 52.18
C LYS A 581 -32.58 -27.31 52.22
N GLN A 582 -32.32 -28.06 51.16
CA GLN A 582 -32.60 -29.49 51.10
C GLN A 582 -31.77 -30.26 52.15
N TYR A 583 -30.47 -29.98 52.26
CA TYR A 583 -29.59 -30.57 53.27
C TYR A 583 -30.06 -30.23 54.69
N GLU A 584 -30.39 -28.98 54.98
CA GLU A 584 -30.90 -28.53 56.29
C GLU A 584 -32.21 -29.24 56.65
N TYR A 585 -33.15 -29.35 55.71
CA TYR A 585 -34.40 -30.09 55.90
C TYR A 585 -34.16 -31.57 56.27
N TYR A 586 -33.28 -32.27 55.55
CA TYR A 586 -32.98 -33.67 55.86
C TYR A 586 -32.16 -33.84 57.13
N ARG A 587 -31.20 -32.95 57.41
CA ARG A 587 -30.43 -32.90 58.65
C ARG A 587 -31.36 -32.77 59.85
N ASP A 588 -32.27 -31.80 59.81
CA ASP A 588 -33.18 -31.54 60.92
C ASP A 588 -34.14 -32.72 61.11
N LYS A 589 -34.69 -33.28 60.02
CA LYS A 589 -35.58 -34.46 60.07
C LYS A 589 -34.91 -35.74 60.59
N LEU A 590 -33.61 -35.91 60.37
CA LEU A 590 -32.83 -37.08 60.80
C LEU A 590 -32.22 -36.92 62.20
N LEU A 591 -32.08 -35.69 62.69
CA LEU A 591 -31.43 -35.39 63.98
C LEU A 591 -32.40 -34.85 65.05
N SER A 592 -33.63 -34.50 64.70
CA SER A 592 -34.67 -34.13 65.66
C SER A 592 -35.53 -35.34 66.05
N PHE A 593 -35.13 -36.09 67.08
CA PHE A 593 -35.98 -37.14 67.65
C PHE A 593 -36.97 -36.56 68.66
N LYS A 594 -38.25 -36.97 68.59
CA LYS A 594 -39.20 -36.70 69.67
C LYS A 594 -38.73 -37.42 70.93
N LYS A 595 -38.54 -36.67 72.03
CA LYS A 595 -38.46 -37.25 73.37
C LYS A 595 -39.78 -37.98 73.64
N LEU A 596 -39.69 -39.27 73.96
CA LEU A 596 -40.79 -40.01 74.53
C LEU A 596 -40.99 -39.50 75.96
N ASP A 597 -42.14 -38.90 76.23
CA ASP A 597 -42.59 -38.71 77.62
C ASP A 597 -42.84 -40.10 78.23
N LYS A 598 -42.35 -40.25 79.47
CA LYS A 598 -42.18 -41.51 80.21
C LYS A 598 -43.42 -42.39 80.28
#